data_AF-B7ZCD7-F1
#
_entry.id   AF-B7ZCD7-F1
#
_cell.length_a   1.000
_cell.length_b   1.000
_cell.length_c   1.000
_cell.angle_alpha   90.00
_cell.angle_beta   90.00
_cell.angle_gamma   90.00
#
_symmetry.space_group_name_H-M   'P 1'
#
loop_
_entity.id
_entity.type
_entity.pdbx_description
1 polymer ?
#
loop_
_entity_poly.entity_id
_entity_poly.type
_entity_poly.pdbx_seq_one_letter_code
_entity_poly.pdbx_strand_id
1 'polypeptide(L)'
;MSILTSPRGKVEVVHCRRTESQDIFCIKNLVRKFTQKLFGRLNIIYLLEKANLAVTVCNDKEEIMAHSIFLDYPNWNVAKQDNWIPLFRELDKEIPCTPLNTLFMHFFVAVDEYATGCLKEIIRTVFKAVPELYFIFLIVPTYLSLGSTLITVFDQVGNIPCLNYNEDFAVHICHRHNHYPQLHIRKARVEDHDDLMPIFMHYDNTLKEIYGEYFLAELIEAQDKDHHAVVCEVEGKAVGFMSVCTSVNLPLLHECFDLGPFHGFCTPHPDDILKPSREPSLEEGEDAESQGSPKVVEEQEMAPEITQEKETETSASCEEALPTVLGLVSEERLKQDMEKNLSILSLVDEEDVASSLSSSLLLSVESSHFRPLYLGDPIAFCIQLFCIDERYEARSLDFMSFVFSLFPGKNFCLISVPHLTPEFVLIQNFVKVVPFNNCTLDHDLYVFHRAGLLRSITIRLAKFLDTAGVEKLVSTLLLSTKILDDLAQYNEAGRDPDGTALQVFVAEVADQIVGIAVIRKEMDIEYIRSHYNIEDFIYFSHHQQEEHGRLNHFALNPIFRHYTKFFLKEILRLGYKSCLYYPVYPQTREGKVRGWHMGVHGGILCELHLICSDDSL
;
A
#
# COMPACT_ATOMS: atom_id res chain seq x y z
N MET A 1 -8.83 -24.10 -2.19
CA MET A 1 -8.69 -25.40 -2.89
C MET A 1 -9.77 -25.49 -3.95
N SER A 2 -9.47 -26.17 -5.06
CA SER A 2 -10.34 -26.28 -6.23
C SER A 2 -10.41 -27.73 -6.71
N ILE A 3 -11.52 -28.12 -7.32
CA ILE A 3 -11.77 -29.51 -7.73
C ILE A 3 -11.57 -29.64 -9.24
N LEU A 4 -10.59 -30.45 -9.66
CA LEU A 4 -10.34 -30.75 -11.07
C LEU A 4 -10.92 -32.13 -11.42
N THR A 5 -11.63 -32.20 -12.55
CA THR A 5 -12.12 -33.46 -13.12
C THR A 5 -11.40 -33.74 -14.43
N SER A 6 -10.73 -34.89 -14.53
CA SER A 6 -10.09 -35.34 -15.77
C SER A 6 -11.13 -35.71 -16.84
N PRO A 7 -10.76 -35.77 -18.14
CA PRO A 7 -11.63 -36.28 -19.21
C PRO A 7 -12.12 -37.73 -19.00
N ARG A 8 -11.52 -38.46 -18.04
CA ARG A 8 -11.90 -39.83 -17.65
C ARG A 8 -12.82 -39.89 -16.42
N GLY A 9 -13.24 -38.74 -15.90
CA GLY A 9 -14.11 -38.64 -14.71
C GLY A 9 -13.40 -38.84 -13.38
N LYS A 10 -12.07 -39.02 -13.35
CA LYS A 10 -11.30 -39.01 -12.10
C LYS A 10 -11.21 -37.58 -11.57
N VAL A 11 -11.51 -37.42 -10.29
CA VAL A 11 -11.50 -36.14 -9.57
C VAL A 11 -10.24 -36.06 -8.71
N GLU A 12 -9.59 -34.90 -8.72
CA GLU A 12 -8.49 -34.53 -7.82
C GLU A 12 -8.82 -33.17 -7.21
N VAL A 13 -8.57 -33.00 -5.91
CA VAL A 13 -8.60 -31.68 -5.28
C VAL A 13 -7.19 -31.10 -5.36
N VAL A 14 -7.10 -29.82 -5.71
CA VAL A 14 -5.85 -29.10 -5.92
C VAL A 14 -5.82 -27.77 -5.18
N HIS A 15 -4.61 -27.29 -4.95
CA HIS A 15 -4.37 -25.92 -4.53
C HIS A 15 -3.17 -25.34 -5.29
N CYS A 16 -3.04 -24.01 -5.25
CA CYS A 16 -1.93 -23.32 -5.87
C CYS A 16 -1.10 -22.62 -4.79
N ARG A 17 0.22 -22.69 -4.93
CA ARG A 17 1.18 -21.91 -4.12
C ARG A 17 2.25 -21.30 -5.02
N ARG A 18 3.05 -20.39 -4.45
CA ARG A 18 4.27 -19.91 -5.11
C ARG A 18 5.24 -21.08 -5.26
N THR A 19 6.02 -21.06 -6.34
CA THR A 19 6.98 -22.13 -6.61
C THR A 19 8.16 -22.02 -5.65
N GLU A 20 8.62 -23.16 -5.13
CA GLU A 20 9.80 -23.26 -4.28
C GLU A 20 10.96 -23.90 -5.04
N SER A 21 12.20 -23.64 -4.65
CA SER A 21 13.38 -24.22 -5.29
C SER A 21 13.42 -25.76 -5.20
N GLN A 22 12.76 -26.34 -4.21
CA GLN A 22 12.60 -27.79 -4.05
C GLN A 22 11.74 -28.42 -5.17
N ASP A 23 10.78 -27.65 -5.72
CA ASP A 23 9.86 -28.12 -6.77
C ASP A 23 10.58 -28.44 -8.09
N ILE A 24 11.76 -27.86 -8.32
CA ILE A 24 12.51 -27.89 -9.59
C ILE A 24 12.74 -29.32 -10.10
N PHE A 25 12.99 -30.29 -9.21
CA PHE A 25 13.18 -31.70 -9.62
C PHE A 25 11.90 -32.30 -10.22
N CYS A 26 10.77 -32.10 -9.55
CA CYS A 26 9.46 -32.58 -10.01
C CYS A 26 9.00 -31.85 -11.28
N ILE A 27 9.22 -30.53 -11.35
CA ILE A 27 8.94 -29.71 -12.54
C ILE A 27 9.73 -30.24 -13.75
N LYS A 28 11.02 -30.55 -13.59
CA LYS A 28 11.86 -31.15 -14.65
C LYS A 28 11.30 -32.49 -15.17
N ASN A 29 10.70 -33.30 -14.31
CA ASN A 29 10.10 -34.58 -14.70
C ASN A 29 8.80 -34.43 -15.53
N LEU A 30 8.12 -33.27 -15.44
CA LEU A 30 6.94 -32.96 -16.26
C LEU A 30 7.30 -32.42 -17.67
N VAL A 31 8.58 -32.07 -17.92
CA VAL A 31 9.02 -31.49 -19.19
C VAL A 31 8.94 -32.51 -20.33
N ARG A 32 8.22 -32.13 -21.39
CA ARG A 32 8.03 -32.97 -22.58
C ARG A 32 8.71 -32.36 -23.81
N LYS A 33 8.90 -33.18 -24.85
CA LYS A 33 9.40 -32.74 -26.17
C LYS A 33 8.54 -31.62 -26.79
N PHE A 34 7.24 -31.56 -26.46
CA PHE A 34 6.35 -30.49 -26.91
C PHE A 34 6.64 -29.17 -26.18
N THR A 35 6.78 -29.19 -24.85
CA THR A 35 7.21 -28.03 -24.04
C THR A 35 8.52 -27.44 -24.57
N GLN A 36 9.51 -28.29 -24.85
CA GLN A 36 10.81 -27.87 -25.39
C GLN A 36 10.75 -27.26 -26.80
N LYS A 37 9.66 -27.48 -27.56
CA LYS A 37 9.41 -26.82 -28.84
C LYS A 37 8.76 -25.45 -28.65
N LEU A 38 7.74 -25.35 -27.79
CA LEU A 38 7.02 -24.10 -27.54
C LEU A 38 7.86 -23.04 -26.85
N PHE A 39 8.63 -23.44 -25.83
CA PHE A 39 9.37 -22.54 -24.95
C PHE A 39 10.91 -22.64 -25.11
N GLY A 40 11.39 -23.52 -26.00
CA GLY A 40 12.82 -23.77 -26.19
C GLY A 40 13.47 -24.61 -25.07
N ARG A 41 14.81 -24.60 -25.03
CA ARG A 41 15.61 -25.30 -24.00
C ARG A 41 15.98 -24.31 -22.89
N LEU A 42 15.22 -24.34 -21.81
CA LEU A 42 15.31 -23.37 -20.73
C LEU A 42 16.06 -23.91 -19.51
N ASN A 43 16.85 -23.05 -18.85
CA ASN A 43 17.35 -23.33 -17.51
C ASN A 43 16.27 -22.91 -16.49
N ILE A 44 15.51 -23.89 -16.01
CA ILE A 44 14.39 -23.67 -15.07
C ILE A 44 14.85 -23.01 -13.76
N ILE A 45 16.08 -23.29 -13.29
CA ILE A 45 16.60 -22.68 -12.05
C ILE A 45 16.78 -21.17 -12.25
N TYR A 46 17.45 -20.80 -13.35
CA TYR A 46 17.67 -19.40 -13.72
C TYR A 46 16.36 -18.65 -14.02
N LEU A 47 15.39 -19.30 -14.68
CA LEU A 47 14.08 -18.67 -14.93
C LEU A 47 13.25 -18.49 -13.66
N LEU A 48 13.34 -19.42 -12.71
CA LEU A 48 12.65 -19.29 -11.43
C LEU A 48 13.21 -18.09 -10.65
N GLU A 49 14.54 -18.03 -10.48
CA GLU A 49 15.28 -16.96 -9.78
C GLU A 49 15.08 -15.53 -10.35
N LYS A 50 14.67 -15.42 -11.61
CA LYS A 50 14.40 -14.13 -12.26
C LYS A 50 12.91 -13.81 -12.34
N ALA A 51 12.03 -14.73 -11.94
CA ALA A 51 10.59 -14.61 -12.17
C ALA A 51 10.00 -13.35 -11.53
N ASN A 52 8.99 -12.77 -12.17
CA ASN A 52 8.13 -11.79 -11.50
C ASN A 52 7.02 -12.52 -10.71
N LEU A 53 6.64 -13.73 -11.15
CA LEU A 53 5.74 -14.65 -10.46
C LEU A 53 5.91 -16.08 -11.02
N ALA A 54 6.02 -17.07 -10.13
CA ALA A 54 6.00 -18.49 -10.48
C ALA A 54 4.97 -19.24 -9.62
N VAL A 55 4.07 -19.99 -10.26
CA VAL A 55 2.94 -20.68 -9.60
C VAL A 55 3.00 -22.18 -9.85
N THR A 56 2.89 -22.96 -8.77
CA THR A 56 2.82 -24.42 -8.78
C THR A 56 1.43 -24.87 -8.35
N VAL A 57 0.89 -25.91 -9.00
CA VAL A 57 -0.35 -26.59 -8.64
C VAL A 57 -0.01 -27.94 -8.00
N CYS A 58 -0.44 -28.14 -6.76
CA CYS A 58 -0.29 -29.39 -6.01
C CYS A 58 -1.66 -30.06 -5.81
N ASN A 59 -1.69 -31.38 -5.69
CA ASN A 59 -2.85 -32.10 -5.15
C ASN A 59 -2.82 -32.16 -3.61
N ASP A 60 -3.83 -32.79 -3.00
CA ASP A 60 -3.92 -33.03 -1.54
C ASP A 60 -2.74 -33.80 -0.91
N LYS A 61 -1.81 -34.33 -1.72
CA LYS A 61 -0.62 -35.07 -1.28
C LYS A 61 0.69 -34.30 -1.49
N GLU A 62 0.61 -33.02 -1.84
CA GLU A 62 1.74 -32.19 -2.29
C GLU A 62 2.46 -32.72 -3.55
N GLU A 63 1.80 -33.55 -4.37
CA GLU A 63 2.33 -33.98 -5.67
C GLU A 63 2.09 -32.87 -6.71
N ILE A 64 3.17 -32.42 -7.36
CA ILE A 64 3.11 -31.34 -8.35
C ILE A 64 2.40 -31.82 -9.62
N MET A 65 1.25 -31.21 -9.91
CA MET A 65 0.43 -31.48 -11.09
C MET A 65 0.73 -30.53 -12.26
N ALA A 66 1.11 -29.29 -11.97
CA ALA A 66 1.46 -28.30 -12.99
C ALA A 66 2.31 -27.16 -12.41
N HIS A 67 2.98 -26.41 -13.28
CA HIS A 67 3.78 -25.26 -12.92
C HIS A 67 3.88 -24.27 -14.09
N SER A 68 3.96 -22.97 -13.79
CA SER A 68 4.09 -21.89 -14.77
C SER A 68 4.96 -20.74 -14.24
N ILE A 69 5.76 -20.13 -15.15
CA ILE A 69 6.62 -18.97 -14.86
C ILE A 69 6.17 -17.77 -15.69
N PHE A 70 6.09 -16.61 -15.03
CA PHE A 70 5.68 -15.34 -15.62
C PHE A 70 6.75 -14.26 -15.40
N LEU A 71 7.01 -13.47 -16.44
CA LEU A 71 8.01 -12.41 -16.47
C LEU A 71 7.47 -11.14 -17.14
N ASP A 72 8.09 -9.99 -16.88
CA ASP A 72 7.69 -8.65 -17.35
C ASP A 72 8.15 -8.30 -18.79
N TYR A 73 8.71 -9.27 -19.52
CA TYR A 73 9.18 -9.15 -20.89
C TYR A 73 8.84 -10.36 -21.77
N PRO A 74 8.80 -10.21 -23.11
CA PRO A 74 8.55 -11.30 -24.06
C PRO A 74 9.32 -12.61 -23.83
N ASN A 75 8.65 -13.75 -23.96
CA ASN A 75 9.23 -15.09 -23.81
C ASN A 75 10.12 -15.55 -24.99
N TRP A 76 10.12 -14.79 -26.08
CA TRP A 76 11.09 -14.89 -27.18
C TRP A 76 11.71 -13.52 -27.42
N ASN A 77 12.94 -13.49 -27.92
CA ASN A 77 13.71 -12.26 -28.17
C ASN A 77 13.23 -11.51 -29.43
N VAL A 78 11.94 -11.16 -29.45
CA VAL A 78 11.26 -10.36 -30.49
C VAL A 78 11.36 -8.86 -30.20
N ALA A 79 11.57 -8.48 -28.94
CA ALA A 79 11.81 -7.11 -28.48
C ALA A 79 12.74 -7.14 -27.26
N LYS A 80 13.36 -5.99 -26.95
CA LYS A 80 14.16 -5.83 -25.75
C LYS A 80 13.29 -5.78 -24.50
N GLN A 81 13.85 -6.22 -23.36
CA GLN A 81 13.18 -6.18 -22.05
C GLN A 81 12.79 -4.76 -21.64
N ASP A 82 13.60 -3.75 -21.94
CA ASP A 82 13.32 -2.33 -21.62
C ASP A 82 12.19 -1.70 -22.48
N ASN A 83 12.02 -2.13 -23.73
CA ASN A 83 11.24 -1.41 -24.73
C ASN A 83 10.42 -2.33 -25.65
N TRP A 84 9.58 -3.18 -25.07
CA TRP A 84 8.64 -4.03 -25.83
C TRP A 84 7.32 -3.32 -26.20
N ILE A 85 6.91 -2.31 -25.43
CA ILE A 85 5.59 -1.64 -25.56
C ILE A 85 5.28 -1.14 -26.99
N PRO A 86 6.20 -0.51 -27.74
CA PRO A 86 5.88 0.02 -29.08
C PRO A 86 5.45 -1.08 -30.05
N LEU A 87 6.11 -2.24 -30.00
CA LEU A 87 5.81 -3.39 -30.86
C LEU A 87 4.39 -3.92 -30.65
N PHE A 88 3.96 -4.01 -29.38
CA PHE A 88 2.63 -4.51 -29.05
C PHE A 88 1.53 -3.49 -29.40
N ARG A 89 1.81 -2.18 -29.29
CA ARG A 89 0.92 -1.11 -29.76
C ARG A 89 0.81 -1.02 -31.28
N GLU A 90 1.82 -1.50 -32.02
CA GLU A 90 1.77 -1.62 -33.48
C GLU A 90 0.95 -2.83 -33.94
N LEU A 91 0.98 -3.94 -33.18
CA LEU A 91 0.11 -5.10 -33.42
C LEU A 91 -1.36 -4.77 -33.22
N ASP A 92 -1.69 -4.17 -32.08
CA ASP A 92 -3.05 -3.74 -31.77
C ASP A 92 -3.04 -2.46 -30.93
N LYS A 93 -3.77 -1.43 -31.42
CA LYS A 93 -3.90 -0.13 -30.75
C LYS A 93 -5.03 -0.10 -29.73
N GLU A 94 -5.95 -1.06 -29.78
CA GLU A 94 -7.09 -1.17 -28.87
C GLU A 94 -6.72 -1.84 -27.55
N ILE A 95 -5.55 -2.47 -27.47
CA ILE A 95 -5.02 -3.13 -26.26
C ILE A 95 -4.07 -2.17 -25.51
N PRO A 96 -4.48 -1.56 -24.39
CA PRO A 96 -3.65 -0.62 -23.62
C PRO A 96 -2.65 -1.35 -22.72
N CYS A 97 -1.72 -2.11 -23.32
CA CYS A 97 -0.67 -2.82 -22.59
C CYS A 97 0.37 -1.85 -21.99
N THR A 98 0.70 -2.03 -20.72
CA THR A 98 1.73 -1.33 -19.96
C THR A 98 2.51 -2.33 -19.09
N PRO A 99 3.72 -2.00 -18.61
CA PRO A 99 4.46 -2.88 -17.69
C PRO A 99 3.73 -3.14 -16.36
N LEU A 100 2.80 -2.26 -15.96
CA LEU A 100 1.98 -2.42 -14.77
C LEU A 100 0.90 -3.51 -14.94
N ASN A 101 0.31 -3.63 -16.14
CA ASN A 101 -0.88 -4.44 -16.37
C ASN A 101 -0.64 -5.69 -17.25
N THR A 102 0.61 -6.00 -17.55
CA THR A 102 1.00 -7.04 -18.52
C THR A 102 2.12 -7.94 -17.98
N LEU A 103 1.95 -9.26 -18.11
CA LEU A 103 3.01 -10.26 -17.93
C LEU A 103 3.06 -11.19 -19.14
N PHE A 104 4.15 -11.92 -19.29
CA PHE A 104 4.38 -12.91 -20.34
C PHE A 104 4.56 -14.29 -19.72
N MET A 105 3.87 -15.30 -20.27
CA MET A 105 4.09 -16.70 -19.88
C MET A 105 5.36 -17.23 -20.54
N HIS A 106 6.41 -17.48 -19.75
CA HIS A 106 7.69 -18.00 -20.24
C HIS A 106 7.79 -19.52 -20.24
N PHE A 107 7.01 -20.18 -19.39
CA PHE A 107 7.08 -21.61 -19.22
C PHE A 107 5.77 -22.14 -18.67
N PHE A 108 5.30 -23.28 -19.19
CA PHE A 108 4.17 -24.02 -18.66
C PHE A 108 4.37 -25.53 -18.83
N VAL A 109 4.17 -26.28 -17.75
CA VAL A 109 4.13 -27.76 -17.74
C VAL A 109 2.97 -28.26 -16.88
N ALA A 110 2.38 -29.39 -17.28
CA ALA A 110 1.32 -30.06 -16.52
C ALA A 110 1.25 -31.56 -16.83
N VAL A 111 0.60 -32.30 -15.93
CA VAL A 111 0.12 -33.67 -16.17
C VAL A 111 -1.04 -33.63 -17.17
N ASP A 112 -0.92 -34.34 -18.31
CA ASP A 112 -1.88 -34.30 -19.43
C ASP A 112 -3.34 -34.43 -19.00
N GLU A 113 -3.64 -35.36 -18.09
CA GLU A 113 -5.01 -35.69 -17.69
C GLU A 113 -5.75 -34.53 -17.01
N TYR A 114 -5.01 -33.53 -16.48
CA TYR A 114 -5.55 -32.37 -15.76
C TYR A 114 -5.10 -31.04 -16.35
N ALA A 115 -4.31 -31.04 -17.44
CA ALA A 115 -3.59 -29.88 -17.93
C ALA A 115 -4.46 -28.63 -18.16
N THR A 116 -5.66 -28.79 -18.72
CA THR A 116 -6.63 -27.70 -18.93
C THR A 116 -7.20 -27.15 -17.63
N GLY A 117 -7.44 -28.01 -16.64
CA GLY A 117 -7.88 -27.60 -15.31
C GLY A 117 -6.80 -26.82 -14.57
N CYS A 118 -5.58 -27.38 -14.53
CA CYS A 118 -4.43 -26.74 -13.91
C CYS A 118 -4.08 -25.39 -14.56
N LEU A 119 -4.14 -25.27 -15.89
CA LEU A 119 -3.88 -24.00 -16.58
C LEU A 119 -4.90 -22.92 -16.16
N LYS A 120 -6.20 -23.25 -16.15
CA LYS A 120 -7.24 -22.29 -15.74
C LYS A 120 -7.07 -21.86 -14.29
N GLU A 121 -6.63 -22.77 -13.42
CA GLU A 121 -6.40 -22.45 -12.01
C GLU A 121 -5.17 -21.58 -11.81
N ILE A 122 -4.04 -21.89 -12.46
CA ILE A 122 -2.84 -21.04 -12.48
C ILE A 122 -3.21 -19.61 -12.91
N ILE A 123 -3.95 -19.47 -14.02
CA ILE A 123 -4.31 -18.16 -14.58
C ILE A 123 -5.20 -17.36 -13.63
N ARG A 124 -6.17 -18.01 -12.96
CA ARG A 124 -6.95 -17.39 -11.88
C ARG A 124 -6.08 -16.98 -10.70
N THR A 125 -5.17 -17.83 -10.24
CA THR A 125 -4.26 -17.52 -9.14
C THR A 125 -3.36 -16.34 -9.47
N VAL A 126 -2.81 -16.28 -10.69
CA VAL A 126 -1.98 -15.18 -11.18
C VAL A 126 -2.75 -13.87 -11.20
N PHE A 127 -3.99 -13.86 -11.71
CA PHE A 127 -4.84 -12.67 -11.64
C PHE A 127 -5.26 -12.31 -10.19
N LYS A 128 -5.52 -13.28 -9.29
CA LYS A 128 -5.80 -12.98 -7.85
C LYS A 128 -4.57 -12.38 -7.16
N ALA A 129 -3.36 -12.87 -7.46
CA ALA A 129 -2.11 -12.44 -6.85
C ALA A 129 -1.61 -11.05 -7.34
N VAL A 130 -1.98 -10.64 -8.55
CA VAL A 130 -1.61 -9.32 -9.12
C VAL A 130 -2.89 -8.57 -9.53
N PRO A 131 -3.45 -7.69 -8.67
CA PRO A 131 -4.68 -6.96 -8.95
C PRO A 131 -4.64 -6.09 -10.22
N GLU A 132 -3.48 -5.52 -10.55
CA GLU A 132 -3.27 -4.61 -11.67
C GLU A 132 -3.12 -5.33 -13.02
N LEU A 133 -2.80 -6.63 -13.00
CA LEU A 133 -2.55 -7.44 -14.18
C LEU A 133 -3.84 -7.69 -14.97
N TYR A 134 -3.90 -7.21 -16.21
CA TYR A 134 -5.07 -7.33 -17.10
C TYR A 134 -4.83 -8.29 -18.27
N PHE A 135 -3.58 -8.39 -18.72
CA PHE A 135 -3.18 -9.17 -19.89
C PHE A 135 -2.04 -10.12 -19.55
N ILE A 136 -2.17 -11.37 -19.97
CA ILE A 136 -1.05 -12.31 -20.03
C ILE A 136 -0.80 -12.62 -21.50
N PHE A 137 0.40 -12.35 -22.00
CA PHE A 137 0.79 -12.70 -23.37
C PHE A 137 1.56 -14.02 -23.43
N LEU A 138 1.46 -14.68 -24.57
CA LEU A 138 2.24 -15.86 -24.92
C LEU A 138 2.64 -15.80 -26.39
N ILE A 139 3.95 -15.78 -26.65
CA ILE A 139 4.52 -15.72 -27.99
C ILE A 139 5.01 -17.11 -28.39
N VAL A 140 4.65 -17.56 -29.60
CA VAL A 140 4.96 -18.91 -30.10
C VAL A 140 5.36 -18.82 -31.58
N PRO A 141 6.39 -19.56 -32.05
CA PRO A 141 6.70 -19.64 -33.48
C PRO A 141 5.48 -20.10 -34.30
N THR A 142 5.16 -19.40 -35.39
CA THR A 142 3.93 -19.62 -36.19
C THR A 142 3.73 -21.04 -36.74
N TYR A 143 4.81 -21.82 -36.90
CA TYR A 143 4.74 -23.22 -37.33
C TYR A 143 4.35 -24.20 -36.20
N LEU A 144 4.20 -23.73 -34.96
CA LEU A 144 3.77 -24.52 -33.81
C LEU A 144 2.35 -24.15 -33.37
N SER A 145 1.50 -25.17 -33.21
CA SER A 145 0.22 -25.02 -32.53
C SER A 145 0.42 -24.92 -31.01
N LEU A 146 -0.33 -24.04 -30.35
CA LEU A 146 -0.47 -23.99 -28.87
C LEU A 146 -0.87 -25.33 -28.22
N GLY A 147 -1.49 -26.23 -28.99
CA GLY A 147 -2.04 -27.49 -28.49
C GLY A 147 -3.39 -27.29 -27.78
N SER A 148 -4.06 -28.40 -27.46
CA SER A 148 -5.44 -28.40 -26.92
C SER A 148 -5.59 -27.77 -25.53
N THR A 149 -4.49 -27.49 -24.83
CA THR A 149 -4.51 -26.93 -23.47
C THR A 149 -4.48 -25.41 -23.49
N LEU A 150 -3.44 -24.82 -24.08
CA LEU A 150 -3.20 -23.37 -24.04
C LEU A 150 -4.26 -22.58 -24.83
N ILE A 151 -4.78 -23.15 -25.93
CA ILE A 151 -5.86 -22.56 -26.74
C ILE A 151 -7.21 -22.44 -25.99
N THR A 152 -7.34 -22.94 -24.76
CA THR A 152 -8.56 -22.80 -23.94
C THR A 152 -8.58 -21.53 -23.08
N VAL A 153 -7.52 -20.72 -23.18
CA VAL A 153 -7.23 -19.54 -22.34
C VAL A 153 -6.59 -18.41 -23.17
N PHE A 154 -5.85 -18.76 -24.23
CA PHE A 154 -5.13 -17.83 -25.09
C PHE A 154 -5.78 -17.70 -26.48
N ASP A 155 -6.19 -16.48 -26.83
CA ASP A 155 -6.69 -16.10 -28.16
C ASP A 155 -5.56 -15.46 -28.98
N GLN A 156 -5.51 -15.70 -30.30
CA GLN A 156 -4.47 -15.12 -31.17
C GLN A 156 -4.82 -13.67 -31.56
N VAL A 157 -3.90 -12.74 -31.31
CA VAL A 157 -4.05 -11.31 -31.66
C VAL A 157 -3.46 -11.02 -33.04
N GLY A 158 -2.26 -11.53 -33.32
CA GLY A 158 -1.54 -11.22 -34.55
C GLY A 158 -0.19 -11.91 -34.63
N ASN A 159 0.62 -11.51 -35.62
CA ASN A 159 1.95 -12.08 -35.85
C ASN A 159 3.02 -10.98 -35.87
N ILE A 160 4.16 -11.24 -35.23
CA ILE A 160 5.38 -10.42 -35.28
C ILE A 160 6.36 -11.06 -36.27
N PRO A 161 6.84 -10.35 -37.30
CA PRO A 161 7.97 -10.80 -38.10
C PRO A 161 9.29 -10.60 -37.33
N CYS A 162 10.01 -11.68 -37.02
CA CYS A 162 11.27 -11.57 -36.28
C CYS A 162 12.49 -11.65 -37.23
N LEU A 163 13.13 -10.50 -37.43
CA LEU A 163 14.34 -10.36 -38.26
C LEU A 163 15.54 -11.20 -37.77
N ASN A 164 15.56 -11.61 -36.50
CA ASN A 164 16.69 -12.32 -35.90
C ASN A 164 16.72 -13.83 -36.19
N TYR A 165 15.55 -14.44 -36.45
CA TYR A 165 15.41 -15.91 -36.51
C TYR A 165 14.94 -16.45 -37.87
N ASN A 166 14.60 -15.58 -38.84
CA ASN A 166 13.88 -15.95 -40.08
C ASN A 166 12.55 -16.71 -39.82
N GLU A 167 11.96 -16.50 -38.64
CA GLU A 167 10.73 -17.15 -38.18
C GLU A 167 9.74 -16.07 -37.74
N ASP A 168 8.49 -16.17 -38.21
CA ASP A 168 7.39 -15.34 -37.74
C ASP A 168 6.83 -15.92 -36.43
N PHE A 169 6.46 -15.05 -35.49
CA PHE A 169 5.93 -15.43 -34.18
C PHE A 169 4.47 -15.01 -34.04
N ALA A 170 3.59 -15.94 -33.66
CA ALA A 170 2.22 -15.66 -33.30
C ALA A 170 2.14 -15.17 -31.85
N VAL A 171 1.45 -14.05 -31.65
CA VAL A 171 1.18 -13.44 -30.34
C VAL A 171 -0.23 -13.81 -29.92
N HIS A 172 -0.33 -14.39 -28.73
CA HIS A 172 -1.60 -14.75 -28.11
C HIS A 172 -1.78 -14.01 -26.79
N ILE A 173 -3.03 -13.69 -26.46
CA ILE A 173 -3.41 -12.94 -25.27
C ILE A 173 -4.41 -13.75 -24.43
N CYS A 174 -4.28 -13.64 -23.11
CA CYS A 174 -5.26 -14.08 -22.14
C CYS A 174 -5.74 -12.84 -21.38
N HIS A 175 -7.04 -12.58 -21.46
CA HIS A 175 -7.68 -11.44 -20.79
C HIS A 175 -8.17 -11.81 -19.39
N ARG A 176 -7.91 -10.95 -18.40
CA ARG A 176 -8.39 -11.12 -17.02
C ARG A 176 -9.87 -11.43 -16.93
N HIS A 177 -10.70 -10.67 -17.65
CA HIS A 177 -12.17 -10.75 -17.56
C HIS A 177 -12.75 -12.12 -17.98
N ASN A 178 -12.03 -12.92 -18.78
CA ASN A 178 -12.43 -14.28 -19.17
C ASN A 178 -12.24 -15.31 -18.05
N HIS A 179 -11.44 -15.00 -17.03
CA HIS A 179 -11.06 -15.93 -15.96
C HIS A 179 -11.38 -15.44 -14.56
N TYR A 180 -11.47 -14.12 -14.38
CA TYR A 180 -11.69 -13.46 -13.10
C TYR A 180 -12.55 -12.20 -13.30
N PRO A 181 -13.79 -12.17 -12.78
CA PRO A 181 -14.77 -11.14 -13.13
C PRO A 181 -14.35 -9.74 -12.67
N GLN A 182 -14.91 -8.74 -13.33
CA GLN A 182 -14.94 -7.37 -12.82
C GLN A 182 -16.12 -7.22 -11.88
N LEU A 183 -15.88 -6.69 -10.68
CA LEU A 183 -16.95 -6.41 -9.72
C LEU A 183 -17.82 -5.27 -10.25
N HIS A 184 -19.13 -5.46 -10.27
CA HIS A 184 -20.07 -4.36 -10.48
C HIS A 184 -20.38 -3.73 -9.12
N ILE A 185 -20.31 -2.40 -9.02
CA ILE A 185 -20.50 -1.71 -7.73
C ILE A 185 -21.67 -0.74 -7.85
N ARG A 186 -22.55 -0.79 -6.86
CA ARG A 186 -23.77 0.00 -6.77
C ARG A 186 -24.11 0.35 -5.33
N LYS A 187 -25.09 1.24 -5.13
CA LYS A 187 -25.69 1.45 -3.80
C LYS A 187 -26.36 0.15 -3.31
N ALA A 188 -26.25 -0.07 -2.01
CA ALA A 188 -26.89 -1.17 -1.31
C ALA A 188 -28.43 -1.02 -1.30
N ARG A 189 -29.12 -2.15 -1.23
CA ARG A 189 -30.57 -2.31 -1.08
C ARG A 189 -30.84 -3.24 0.10
N VAL A 190 -31.99 -3.10 0.74
CA VAL A 190 -32.36 -3.95 1.89
C VAL A 190 -32.37 -5.45 1.51
N GLU A 191 -32.69 -5.76 0.26
CA GLU A 191 -32.60 -7.12 -0.33
C GLU A 191 -31.19 -7.74 -0.26
N ASP A 192 -30.12 -6.93 -0.26
CA ASP A 192 -28.73 -7.42 -0.21
C ASP A 192 -28.35 -7.99 1.18
N HIS A 193 -29.16 -7.75 2.21
CA HIS A 193 -28.95 -8.22 3.58
C HIS A 193 -28.67 -9.72 3.65
N ASP A 194 -29.53 -10.54 3.04
CA ASP A 194 -29.48 -12.00 3.15
C ASP A 194 -28.27 -12.60 2.43
N ASP A 195 -27.75 -11.91 1.41
CA ASP A 195 -26.53 -12.27 0.70
C ASP A 195 -25.26 -11.96 1.49
N LEU A 196 -25.27 -10.84 2.22
CA LEU A 196 -24.13 -10.29 2.95
C LEU A 196 -23.97 -10.89 4.36
N MET A 197 -25.06 -11.23 5.04
CA MET A 197 -25.01 -11.78 6.40
C MET A 197 -24.12 -13.04 6.52
N PRO A 198 -24.16 -14.03 5.59
CA PRO A 198 -23.22 -15.16 5.61
C PRO A 198 -21.74 -14.76 5.50
N ILE A 199 -21.44 -13.64 4.84
CA ILE A 199 -20.07 -13.11 4.71
C ILE A 199 -19.64 -12.50 6.05
N PHE A 200 -20.48 -11.68 6.67
CA PHE A 200 -20.20 -11.12 8.00
C PHE A 200 -19.98 -12.21 9.06
N MET A 201 -20.86 -13.23 9.15
CA MET A 201 -20.73 -14.32 10.13
C MET A 201 -19.45 -15.17 9.92
N HIS A 202 -18.82 -15.11 8.75
CA HIS A 202 -17.56 -15.80 8.50
C HIS A 202 -16.37 -15.08 9.13
N TYR A 203 -16.37 -13.75 9.15
CA TYR A 203 -15.29 -12.92 9.67
C TYR A 203 -15.48 -12.56 11.15
N ASP A 204 -16.70 -12.23 11.57
CA ASP A 204 -16.97 -11.81 12.94
C ASP A 204 -18.41 -12.12 13.38
N ASN A 205 -18.54 -12.96 14.42
CA ASN A 205 -19.82 -13.24 15.05
C ASN A 205 -20.20 -12.19 16.11
N THR A 206 -19.24 -11.42 16.63
CA THR A 206 -19.47 -10.45 17.72
C THR A 206 -20.32 -9.27 17.24
N LEU A 207 -20.17 -8.84 15.98
CA LEU A 207 -21.03 -7.81 15.39
C LEU A 207 -22.53 -8.15 15.49
N LYS A 208 -22.89 -9.43 15.33
CA LYS A 208 -24.29 -9.88 15.50
C LYS A 208 -24.73 -9.88 16.95
N GLU A 209 -23.83 -10.21 17.87
CA GLU A 209 -24.10 -10.22 19.31
C GLU A 209 -24.22 -8.80 19.90
N ILE A 210 -23.50 -7.83 19.32
CA ILE A 210 -23.49 -6.42 19.74
C ILE A 210 -24.64 -5.63 19.08
N TYR A 211 -24.88 -5.83 17.78
CA TYR A 211 -25.81 -5.00 16.98
C TYR A 211 -27.10 -5.70 16.56
N GLY A 212 -27.28 -6.98 16.89
CA GLY A 212 -28.49 -7.75 16.58
C GLY A 212 -28.57 -8.27 15.13
N GLU A 213 -29.68 -8.92 14.79
CA GLU A 213 -29.82 -9.59 13.48
C GLU A 213 -30.11 -8.64 12.31
N TYR A 214 -30.46 -7.39 12.56
CA TYR A 214 -30.97 -6.43 11.55
C TYR A 214 -30.07 -5.20 11.33
N PHE A 215 -28.93 -5.09 12.01
CA PHE A 215 -28.05 -3.91 11.97
C PHE A 215 -27.68 -3.47 10.54
N LEU A 216 -27.47 -4.44 9.65
CA LEU A 216 -27.08 -4.18 8.27
C LEU A 216 -28.25 -3.64 7.44
N ALA A 217 -29.48 -4.08 7.72
CA ALA A 217 -30.68 -3.52 7.10
C ALA A 217 -30.89 -2.07 7.55
N GLU A 218 -30.78 -1.79 8.85
CA GLU A 218 -30.88 -0.43 9.41
C GLU A 218 -29.82 0.51 8.82
N LEU A 219 -28.57 0.06 8.70
CA LEU A 219 -27.48 0.82 8.09
C LEU A 219 -27.69 1.09 6.58
N ILE A 220 -28.37 0.17 5.87
CA ILE A 220 -28.74 0.33 4.46
C ILE A 220 -29.96 1.25 4.30
N GLU A 221 -30.91 1.25 5.24
CA GLU A 221 -32.07 2.14 5.23
C GLU A 221 -31.71 3.57 5.65
N ALA A 222 -30.76 3.75 6.56
CA ALA A 222 -30.28 5.05 7.06
C ALA A 222 -29.36 5.82 6.08
N GLN A 223 -29.36 5.47 4.79
CA GLN A 223 -28.59 6.19 3.77
C GLN A 223 -29.16 7.60 3.52
N ASP A 224 -28.33 8.62 3.73
CA ASP A 224 -28.68 10.03 3.51
C ASP A 224 -27.76 10.69 2.45
N LYS A 225 -27.29 11.92 2.68
CA LYS A 225 -26.32 12.63 1.80
C LYS A 225 -24.86 12.43 2.23
N ASP A 226 -24.66 12.08 3.49
CA ASP A 226 -23.41 12.03 4.21
C ASP A 226 -23.02 10.57 4.51
N HIS A 227 -24.00 9.70 4.70
CA HIS A 227 -23.92 8.25 4.89
C HIS A 227 -24.36 7.52 3.61
N HIS A 228 -23.50 6.63 3.10
CA HIS A 228 -23.83 5.78 1.96
C HIS A 228 -23.39 4.34 2.18
N ALA A 229 -24.27 3.40 1.82
CA ALA A 229 -24.00 1.98 1.83
C ALA A 229 -23.83 1.49 0.38
N VAL A 230 -22.75 0.77 0.12
CA VAL A 230 -22.31 0.36 -1.22
C VAL A 230 -22.04 -1.14 -1.22
N VAL A 231 -22.47 -1.84 -2.26
CA VAL A 231 -22.20 -3.28 -2.45
C VAL A 231 -21.47 -3.54 -3.75
N CYS A 232 -20.69 -4.63 -3.77
CA CYS A 232 -20.23 -5.24 -5.00
C CYS A 232 -21.10 -6.47 -5.33
N GLU A 233 -21.50 -6.57 -6.60
CA GLU A 233 -22.40 -7.59 -7.13
C GLU A 233 -21.68 -8.45 -8.18
N VAL A 234 -21.91 -9.76 -8.11
CA VAL A 234 -21.48 -10.74 -9.13
C VAL A 234 -22.66 -11.66 -9.42
N GLU A 235 -23.03 -11.79 -10.70
CA GLU A 235 -24.13 -12.66 -11.18
C GLU A 235 -25.49 -12.43 -10.47
N GLY A 236 -25.77 -11.19 -10.05
CA GLY A 236 -27.00 -10.83 -9.34
C GLY A 236 -26.94 -10.97 -7.82
N LYS A 237 -25.83 -11.46 -7.26
CA LYS A 237 -25.63 -11.67 -5.82
C LYS A 237 -24.70 -10.60 -5.22
N ALA A 238 -25.01 -10.07 -4.05
CA ALA A 238 -24.06 -9.24 -3.30
C ALA A 238 -22.92 -10.11 -2.72
N VAL A 239 -21.66 -9.69 -2.94
CA VAL A 239 -20.45 -10.42 -2.50
C VAL A 239 -19.48 -9.57 -1.67
N GLY A 240 -19.92 -8.37 -1.28
CA GLY A 240 -19.17 -7.47 -0.40
C GLY A 240 -19.91 -6.15 -0.18
N PHE A 241 -19.56 -5.46 0.89
CA PHE A 241 -20.23 -4.29 1.43
C PHE A 241 -19.22 -3.25 1.92
N MET A 242 -19.56 -1.98 1.78
CA MET A 242 -18.82 -0.84 2.32
C MET A 242 -19.79 0.25 2.77
N SER A 243 -19.74 0.62 4.06
CA SER A 243 -20.41 1.82 4.60
C SER A 243 -19.42 2.96 4.72
N VAL A 244 -19.80 4.14 4.24
CA VAL A 244 -18.98 5.35 4.23
C VAL A 244 -19.74 6.56 4.77
N CYS A 245 -19.04 7.43 5.50
CA CYS A 245 -19.59 8.60 6.17
C CYS A 245 -18.70 9.84 5.97
N THR A 246 -19.29 11.01 5.69
CA THR A 246 -18.57 12.29 5.59
C THR A 246 -18.22 12.92 6.94
N SER A 247 -18.91 12.52 8.02
CA SER A 247 -18.63 12.98 9.39
C SER A 247 -17.33 12.37 9.86
N VAL A 248 -16.34 13.24 10.10
CA VAL A 248 -15.02 12.86 10.62
C VAL A 248 -14.66 13.80 11.76
N ASN A 249 -14.38 13.24 12.94
CA ASN A 249 -13.85 13.93 14.11
C ASN A 249 -12.38 14.32 13.87
N LEU A 250 -12.18 15.33 13.03
CA LEU A 250 -10.87 15.91 12.73
C LEU A 250 -10.13 16.45 13.98
N PRO A 251 -10.79 17.08 14.98
CA PRO A 251 -10.11 17.52 16.20
C PRO A 251 -9.34 16.40 16.90
N LEU A 252 -9.99 15.24 17.11
CA LEU A 252 -9.34 14.06 17.68
C LEU A 252 -8.15 13.58 16.82
N LEU A 253 -8.28 13.64 15.50
CA LEU A 253 -7.19 13.23 14.61
C LEU A 253 -6.01 14.21 14.61
N HIS A 254 -6.25 15.53 14.71
CA HIS A 254 -5.19 16.55 14.88
C HIS A 254 -4.47 16.41 16.24
N GLU A 255 -5.16 15.88 17.26
CA GLU A 255 -4.56 15.55 18.56
C GLU A 255 -3.75 14.25 18.54
N CYS A 256 -4.16 13.25 17.77
CA CYS A 256 -3.56 11.91 17.80
C CYS A 256 -2.49 11.63 16.73
N PHE A 257 -2.53 12.29 15.56
CA PHE A 257 -1.72 11.90 14.39
C PHE A 257 -0.98 13.07 13.73
N ASP A 258 0.20 12.79 13.16
CA ASP A 258 0.90 13.75 12.30
C ASP A 258 0.21 13.86 10.94
N LEU A 259 -0.72 14.83 10.86
CA LEU A 259 -1.46 15.16 9.65
C LEU A 259 -0.79 16.24 8.80
N GLY A 260 0.45 16.65 9.14
CA GLY A 260 1.26 17.60 8.37
C GLY A 260 1.36 17.25 6.87
N PRO A 261 1.74 16.00 6.50
CA PRO A 261 1.85 15.57 5.10
C PRO A 261 0.53 15.60 4.30
N PHE A 262 -0.61 15.57 4.99
CA PHE A 262 -1.96 15.57 4.39
C PHE A 262 -2.69 16.90 4.58
N HIS A 263 -2.00 17.93 5.09
CA HIS A 263 -2.55 19.25 5.39
C HIS A 263 -3.83 19.15 6.26
N GLY A 264 -3.79 18.35 7.32
CA GLY A 264 -4.90 18.22 8.26
C GLY A 264 -6.19 17.59 7.70
N PHE A 265 -6.16 17.10 6.46
CA PHE A 265 -7.34 16.74 5.64
C PHE A 265 -8.28 17.91 5.32
N CYS A 266 -7.76 19.15 5.32
CA CYS A 266 -8.48 20.37 4.97
C CYS A 266 -8.04 20.93 3.60
N THR A 267 -8.81 21.85 3.03
CA THR A 267 -8.31 22.72 1.93
C THR A 267 -7.31 23.76 2.48
N PRO A 268 -6.19 24.05 1.80
CA PRO A 268 -5.30 25.13 2.22
C PRO A 268 -5.98 26.50 2.31
N HIS A 269 -5.85 27.14 3.47
CA HIS A 269 -6.40 28.45 3.80
C HIS A 269 -5.27 29.46 4.09
N PRO A 270 -5.36 30.74 3.68
CA PRO A 270 -4.31 31.73 3.93
C PRO A 270 -3.97 31.96 5.40
N ASP A 271 -4.91 31.69 6.30
CA ASP A 271 -4.78 31.88 7.76
C ASP A 271 -4.28 30.63 8.51
N ASP A 272 -3.89 29.56 7.81
CA ASP A 272 -3.40 28.32 8.44
C ASP A 272 -2.09 28.54 9.21
N ILE A 273 -2.07 28.11 10.47
CA ILE A 273 -0.89 28.23 11.33
C ILE A 273 -0.10 26.92 11.25
N LEU A 274 0.77 26.83 10.24
CA LEU A 274 1.52 25.61 9.92
C LEU A 274 2.92 25.51 10.56
N LYS A 275 3.41 26.59 11.16
CA LYS A 275 4.72 26.67 11.82
C LYS A 275 4.59 27.43 13.13
N PRO A 276 5.38 27.09 14.18
CA PRO A 276 5.43 27.92 15.37
C PRO A 276 5.90 29.32 14.98
N SER A 277 5.22 30.34 15.50
CA SER A 277 5.69 31.72 15.41
C SER A 277 7.08 31.80 16.02
N ARG A 278 8.08 32.20 15.22
CA ARG A 278 9.36 32.64 15.78
C ARG A 278 9.06 33.90 16.58
N GLU A 279 9.08 33.79 17.90
CA GLU A 279 9.29 34.95 18.74
C GLU A 279 10.58 35.64 18.29
N PRO A 280 10.62 36.97 18.19
CA PRO A 280 11.85 37.67 17.89
C PRO A 280 12.81 37.44 19.07
N SER A 281 13.80 36.58 18.86
CA SER A 281 14.94 36.46 19.76
C SER A 281 15.54 37.84 19.93
N LEU A 282 15.53 38.35 21.17
CA LEU A 282 16.07 39.66 21.51
C LEU A 282 17.49 39.77 20.94
N GLU A 283 17.74 40.86 20.22
CA GLU A 283 19.06 41.14 19.65
C GLU A 283 20.07 41.27 20.80
N GLU A 284 21.03 40.34 20.89
CA GLU A 284 22.22 40.50 21.72
C GLU A 284 23.05 41.63 21.12
N GLY A 285 22.81 42.85 21.60
CA GLY A 285 23.50 44.06 21.17
C GLY A 285 24.99 44.03 21.50
N GLU A 286 25.80 44.52 20.56
CA GLU A 286 27.26 44.49 20.61
C GLU A 286 27.85 45.25 21.83
N ASP A 287 28.94 44.71 22.38
CA ASP A 287 29.68 45.30 23.49
C ASP A 287 30.27 46.68 23.16
N ALA A 288 29.94 47.70 23.99
CA ALA A 288 30.73 48.93 24.10
C ALA A 288 30.63 49.54 25.51
N GLU A 289 31.74 49.54 26.25
CA GLU A 289 31.83 50.17 27.57
C GLU A 289 31.78 51.72 27.50
N SER A 290 31.08 52.38 28.43
CA SER A 290 31.72 53.32 29.38
C SER A 290 30.76 54.14 30.29
N GLN A 291 31.07 54.09 31.60
CA GLN A 291 30.97 55.15 32.63
C GLN A 291 29.62 55.84 32.98
N GLY A 292 29.24 55.78 34.27
CA GLY A 292 28.49 56.85 34.94
C GLY A 292 27.41 56.44 35.96
N SER A 293 27.75 56.46 37.26
CA SER A 293 26.82 56.18 38.39
C SER A 293 26.11 57.47 38.91
N PRO A 294 25.27 57.42 39.98
CA PRO A 294 23.94 56.80 40.06
C PRO A 294 22.87 57.76 40.69
N LYS A 295 21.59 57.33 40.74
CA LYS A 295 20.52 57.77 41.69
C LYS A 295 19.22 57.01 41.37
N VAL A 296 18.32 56.56 42.24
CA VAL A 296 18.18 56.32 43.70
C VAL A 296 16.66 56.30 43.94
N VAL A 297 16.14 55.31 44.69
CA VAL A 297 14.79 55.28 45.33
C VAL A 297 13.58 55.07 44.39
N GLU A 298 12.55 54.24 44.70
CA GLU A 298 12.15 53.53 45.93
C GLU A 298 11.49 52.17 45.63
N GLU A 299 11.71 51.15 46.48
CA GLU A 299 10.88 49.93 46.56
C GLU A 299 9.84 50.09 47.69
N GLN A 300 8.66 49.47 47.54
CA GLN A 300 7.95 48.89 48.69
C GLN A 300 6.85 47.91 48.27
N GLU A 301 7.09 46.62 48.54
CA GLU A 301 6.04 45.63 48.81
C GLU A 301 5.37 45.95 50.17
N MET A 302 4.16 45.44 50.41
CA MET A 302 3.89 44.49 51.52
C MET A 302 2.40 44.08 51.55
N ALA A 303 2.12 42.77 51.54
CA ALA A 303 0.87 42.20 52.05
C ALA A 303 0.95 42.01 53.57
N PRO A 304 -0.17 41.88 54.30
CA PRO A 304 -0.37 40.62 55.01
C PRO A 304 -1.84 40.15 55.09
N GLU A 305 -2.05 39.12 55.92
CA GLU A 305 -3.01 38.02 55.74
C GLU A 305 -3.99 37.86 56.94
N ILE A 306 -5.06 37.06 56.73
CA ILE A 306 -5.84 36.26 57.74
C ILE A 306 -6.71 36.99 58.80
N THR A 307 -8.02 36.72 58.78
CA THR A 307 -8.74 36.04 59.90
C THR A 307 -10.06 35.36 59.45
N GLN A 308 -10.55 34.40 60.25
CA GLN A 308 -11.69 33.49 60.00
C GLN A 308 -12.99 33.92 60.74
N GLU A 309 -14.02 33.06 60.65
CA GLU A 309 -15.24 32.91 61.50
C GLU A 309 -16.58 33.46 60.91
N LYS A 310 -17.76 32.82 61.03
CA LYS A 310 -18.20 31.43 61.35
C LYS A 310 -19.75 31.32 61.15
N GLU A 311 -20.36 30.20 61.60
CA GLU A 311 -21.81 29.96 61.89
C GLU A 311 -22.69 29.52 60.69
N THR A 312 -23.17 28.25 60.58
CA THR A 312 -24.21 27.45 61.32
C THR A 312 -25.67 27.76 60.89
N GLU A 313 -26.66 26.85 60.80
CA GLU A 313 -26.80 25.44 61.25
C GLU A 313 -28.03 24.72 60.61
N THR A 314 -28.01 23.37 60.46
CA THR A 314 -29.17 22.41 60.41
C THR A 314 -30.27 22.60 59.31
N SER A 315 -31.17 21.68 58.93
CA SER A 315 -31.59 20.28 59.27
C SER A 315 -32.47 19.73 58.10
N ALA A 316 -32.86 18.45 57.94
CA ALA A 316 -32.39 17.11 58.36
C ALA A 316 -33.26 16.00 57.66
N SER A 317 -33.09 14.72 58.03
CA SER A 317 -33.94 13.53 57.76
C SER A 317 -33.84 12.78 56.42
N CYS A 318 -33.78 11.45 56.54
CA CYS A 318 -34.05 10.44 55.52
C CYS A 318 -35.31 9.67 55.93
N GLU A 319 -36.13 9.18 54.99
CA GLU A 319 -36.67 7.80 55.00
C GLU A 319 -37.46 7.46 53.72
N GLU A 320 -37.74 6.16 53.58
CA GLU A 320 -38.03 5.33 52.40
C GLU A 320 -39.29 5.66 51.54
N ALA A 321 -39.21 5.35 50.23
CA ALA A 321 -40.25 4.59 49.51
C ALA A 321 -39.82 4.15 48.08
N LEU A 322 -40.06 2.88 47.75
CA LEU A 322 -40.31 2.32 46.41
C LEU A 322 -41.71 1.63 46.50
N PRO A 323 -42.52 1.46 45.41
CA PRO A 323 -42.03 0.99 44.11
C PRO A 323 -42.82 1.41 42.82
N THR A 324 -42.26 1.01 41.67
CA THR A 324 -42.94 0.67 40.38
C THR A 324 -43.83 1.70 39.64
N VAL A 325 -43.35 2.21 38.50
CA VAL A 325 -44.06 2.16 37.18
C VAL A 325 -43.01 2.01 36.05
N LEU A 326 -43.32 1.22 35.02
CA LEU A 326 -42.51 0.99 33.82
C LEU A 326 -42.65 2.10 32.76
N GLY A 327 -41.58 2.33 31.99
CA GLY A 327 -41.63 2.98 30.67
C GLY A 327 -40.57 4.06 30.45
N LEU A 328 -40.05 4.15 29.21
CA LEU A 328 -39.18 5.22 28.70
C LEU A 328 -37.69 5.22 29.13
N VAL A 329 -37.04 4.05 29.27
CA VAL A 329 -35.57 3.97 29.32
C VAL A 329 -35.08 2.82 28.42
N SER A 330 -35.12 3.01 27.11
CA SER A 330 -34.58 2.03 26.14
C SER A 330 -34.06 2.61 24.82
N GLU A 331 -34.32 3.88 24.47
CA GLU A 331 -33.89 4.44 23.18
C GLU A 331 -32.54 5.20 23.24
N GLU A 332 -32.20 5.85 24.35
CA GLU A 332 -30.96 6.65 24.46
C GLU A 332 -29.71 5.79 24.70
N ARG A 333 -29.82 4.71 25.49
CA ARG A 333 -28.67 3.81 25.76
C ARG A 333 -28.22 3.01 24.54
N LEU A 334 -29.12 2.70 23.61
CA LEU A 334 -28.75 1.97 22.39
C LEU A 334 -27.91 2.84 21.43
N LYS A 335 -28.08 4.16 21.44
CA LYS A 335 -27.26 5.08 20.63
C LYS A 335 -25.82 5.20 21.15
N GLN A 336 -25.65 5.33 22.46
CA GLN A 336 -24.32 5.47 23.10
C GLN A 336 -23.42 4.23 22.95
N ASP A 337 -23.99 3.04 22.71
CA ASP A 337 -23.22 1.82 22.43
C ASP A 337 -23.05 1.55 20.91
N MET A 338 -23.89 2.13 20.03
CA MET A 338 -23.61 2.18 18.59
C MET A 338 -22.30 2.92 18.29
N GLU A 339 -22.10 4.05 18.96
CA GLU A 339 -21.01 5.00 18.73
C GLU A 339 -19.61 4.50 19.10
N LYS A 340 -19.48 3.50 20.00
CA LYS A 340 -18.17 3.10 20.54
C LYS A 340 -17.37 2.10 19.72
N ASN A 341 -18.00 1.29 18.86
CA ASN A 341 -17.28 0.35 17.99
C ASN A 341 -17.54 0.54 16.49
N LEU A 342 -18.50 1.39 16.08
CA LEU A 342 -18.41 2.04 14.78
C LEU A 342 -17.17 2.95 14.78
N SER A 343 -16.47 3.04 13.65
CA SER A 343 -15.17 3.70 13.53
C SER A 343 -15.08 5.01 14.35
N ILE A 344 -14.10 5.09 15.26
CA ILE A 344 -13.79 6.24 16.16
C ILE A 344 -13.78 7.59 15.42
N LEU A 345 -13.57 7.53 14.11
CA LEU A 345 -13.67 8.62 13.15
C LEU A 345 -15.01 9.39 13.16
N SER A 346 -16.18 8.83 13.47
CA SER A 346 -17.48 9.49 13.17
C SER A 346 -18.31 10.00 14.37
N LEU A 347 -17.72 10.20 15.55
CA LEU A 347 -18.43 10.73 16.72
C LEU A 347 -18.82 12.20 16.56
N VAL A 348 -20.10 12.52 16.80
CA VAL A 348 -20.66 13.88 16.84
C VAL A 348 -21.39 14.07 18.16
N ASP A 349 -20.90 14.98 19.00
CA ASP A 349 -21.72 15.63 20.05
C ASP A 349 -21.14 17.02 20.33
N GLU A 350 -21.92 18.07 20.06
CA GLU A 350 -21.51 19.48 20.23
C GLU A 350 -21.66 19.99 21.68
N GLU A 351 -22.35 19.25 22.56
CA GLU A 351 -22.68 19.74 23.91
C GLU A 351 -21.64 19.40 25.00
N ASP A 352 -20.78 18.40 24.80
CA ASP A 352 -19.77 17.97 25.81
C ASP A 352 -18.38 18.66 25.67
N VAL A 353 -18.24 19.55 24.67
CA VAL A 353 -16.99 20.28 24.42
C VAL A 353 -16.65 21.23 25.59
N ALA A 354 -17.67 21.86 26.21
CA ALA A 354 -17.46 22.84 27.29
C ALA A 354 -17.00 22.23 28.62
N SER A 355 -17.45 21.00 28.93
CA SER A 355 -17.06 20.28 30.15
C SER A 355 -15.62 19.77 30.03
N SER A 356 -15.30 19.15 28.90
CA SER A 356 -13.99 18.57 28.59
C SER A 356 -12.87 19.61 28.52
N LEU A 357 -13.13 20.78 27.91
CA LEU A 357 -12.18 21.90 27.87
C LEU A 357 -11.75 22.38 29.26
N SER A 358 -12.63 22.28 30.27
CA SER A 358 -12.34 22.76 31.62
C SER A 358 -11.46 21.80 32.42
N SER A 359 -11.60 20.49 32.20
CA SER A 359 -10.78 19.45 32.85
C SER A 359 -9.40 19.27 32.22
N SER A 360 -9.26 19.49 30.90
CA SER A 360 -7.97 19.32 30.20
C SER A 360 -6.95 20.42 30.51
N LEU A 361 -7.40 21.60 30.96
CA LEU A 361 -6.52 22.77 31.22
C LEU A 361 -5.68 22.68 32.51
N LEU A 362 -5.83 21.63 33.34
CA LEU A 362 -5.16 21.54 34.64
C LEU A 362 -4.18 20.36 34.80
N LEU A 363 -3.96 19.52 33.79
CA LEU A 363 -3.05 18.37 33.88
C LEU A 363 -2.22 18.11 32.60
N SER A 364 -1.30 19.02 32.26
CA SER A 364 0.04 18.66 31.73
C SER A 364 0.92 19.89 31.47
N VAL A 365 1.70 20.31 32.47
CA VAL A 365 2.93 21.07 32.22
C VAL A 365 4.01 20.04 31.86
N GLU A 366 4.21 19.73 30.58
CA GLU A 366 5.49 19.24 30.03
C GLU A 366 5.45 19.09 28.48
N SER A 367 6.42 19.71 27.79
CA SER A 367 6.67 19.69 26.33
C SER A 367 5.52 20.13 25.39
N SER A 368 5.44 21.44 25.13
CA SER A 368 4.61 22.04 24.07
C SER A 368 5.14 21.75 22.66
N HIS A 369 4.90 20.53 22.16
CA HIS A 369 5.03 20.26 20.73
C HIS A 369 3.99 21.07 19.95
N PHE A 370 4.46 21.95 19.07
CA PHE A 370 3.60 22.76 18.22
C PHE A 370 2.73 21.85 17.33
N ARG A 371 1.40 22.01 17.43
CA ARG A 371 0.42 21.36 16.55
C ARG A 371 -0.05 22.38 15.51
N PRO A 372 -0.01 22.07 14.20
CA PRO A 372 -0.58 22.93 13.17
C PRO A 372 -2.09 23.14 13.36
N LEU A 373 -2.58 24.33 13.04
CA LEU A 373 -4.01 24.65 12.99
C LEU A 373 -4.43 24.86 11.53
N TYR A 374 -5.48 24.14 11.12
CA TYR A 374 -6.04 24.14 9.78
C TYR A 374 -7.44 24.77 9.82
N LEU A 375 -7.67 25.79 9.01
CA LEU A 375 -8.92 26.59 9.01
C LEU A 375 -9.79 26.38 7.76
N GLY A 376 -9.33 25.59 6.79
CA GLY A 376 -10.09 25.29 5.59
C GLY A 376 -11.08 24.12 5.71
N ASP A 377 -11.94 23.98 4.71
CA ASP A 377 -13.03 23.01 4.69
C ASP A 377 -12.53 21.55 4.70
N PRO A 378 -13.24 20.62 5.39
CA PRO A 378 -12.85 19.22 5.50
C PRO A 378 -13.05 18.45 4.20
N ILE A 379 -11.96 17.93 3.62
CA ILE A 379 -11.95 17.19 2.34
C ILE A 379 -11.79 15.66 2.50
N ALA A 380 -12.05 15.13 3.71
CA ALA A 380 -12.10 13.71 4.01
C ALA A 380 -13.54 13.15 4.17
N PHE A 381 -13.66 11.83 4.00
CA PHE A 381 -14.73 10.96 4.49
C PHE A 381 -14.09 9.68 5.06
N CYS A 382 -14.82 8.88 5.83
CA CYS A 382 -14.35 7.64 6.43
C CYS A 382 -15.10 6.39 5.93
N ILE A 383 -14.46 5.22 6.01
CA ILE A 383 -15.09 3.89 5.94
C ILE A 383 -15.43 3.47 7.37
N GLN A 384 -16.70 3.25 7.64
CA GLN A 384 -17.20 2.80 8.95
C GLN A 384 -17.23 1.28 9.06
N LEU A 385 -17.59 0.59 7.97
CA LEU A 385 -17.71 -0.87 7.92
C LEU A 385 -17.33 -1.36 6.51
N PHE A 386 -16.59 -2.46 6.44
CA PHE A 386 -16.18 -3.08 5.18
C PHE A 386 -16.16 -4.61 5.32
N CYS A 387 -16.73 -5.31 4.34
CA CYS A 387 -16.56 -6.76 4.19
C CYS A 387 -16.53 -7.14 2.70
N ILE A 388 -15.90 -8.26 2.37
CA ILE A 388 -15.90 -8.83 1.02
C ILE A 388 -15.63 -10.33 1.11
N ASP A 389 -16.26 -11.13 0.25
CA ASP A 389 -15.94 -12.56 0.14
C ASP A 389 -14.47 -12.74 -0.32
N GLU A 390 -13.74 -13.60 0.37
CA GLU A 390 -12.32 -13.93 0.16
C GLU A 390 -11.96 -14.26 -1.31
N ARG A 391 -12.92 -14.73 -2.11
CA ARG A 391 -12.74 -14.99 -3.55
C ARG A 391 -12.51 -13.71 -4.34
N TYR A 392 -13.09 -12.59 -3.89
CA TYR A 392 -13.12 -11.29 -4.56
C TYR A 392 -12.30 -10.20 -3.86
N GLU A 393 -11.73 -10.48 -2.69
CA GLU A 393 -10.93 -9.55 -1.87
C GLU A 393 -9.86 -8.78 -2.68
N ALA A 394 -9.21 -9.45 -3.65
CA ALA A 394 -8.22 -8.88 -4.56
C ALA A 394 -8.74 -7.74 -5.46
N ARG A 395 -10.05 -7.47 -5.46
CA ARG A 395 -10.70 -6.37 -6.21
C ARG A 395 -11.43 -5.38 -5.29
N SER A 396 -11.19 -5.45 -3.99
CA SER A 396 -11.69 -4.47 -3.02
C SER A 396 -11.42 -3.01 -3.40
N LEU A 397 -10.27 -2.71 -4.05
CA LEU A 397 -9.95 -1.36 -4.53
C LEU A 397 -10.96 -0.80 -5.55
N ASP A 398 -11.71 -1.65 -6.29
CA ASP A 398 -12.69 -1.16 -7.27
C ASP A 398 -13.81 -0.35 -6.58
N PHE A 399 -14.17 -0.65 -5.33
CA PHE A 399 -15.15 0.12 -4.54
C PHE A 399 -14.84 1.62 -4.53
N MET A 400 -13.56 1.96 -4.39
CA MET A 400 -13.10 3.33 -4.23
C MET A 400 -13.50 4.23 -5.41
N SER A 401 -13.49 3.71 -6.64
CA SER A 401 -13.90 4.47 -7.83
C SER A 401 -15.36 4.90 -7.77
N PHE A 402 -16.23 4.02 -7.26
CA PHE A 402 -17.65 4.34 -7.06
C PHE A 402 -17.83 5.29 -5.86
N VAL A 403 -17.18 5.02 -4.72
CA VAL A 403 -17.30 5.84 -3.51
C VAL A 403 -16.86 7.29 -3.73
N PHE A 404 -15.71 7.53 -4.38
CA PHE A 404 -15.28 8.90 -4.73
C PHE A 404 -16.19 9.59 -5.76
N SER A 405 -17.05 8.85 -6.47
CA SER A 405 -18.07 9.44 -7.36
C SER A 405 -19.30 9.95 -6.58
N LEU A 406 -19.56 9.39 -5.40
CA LEU A 406 -20.63 9.85 -4.51
C LEU A 406 -20.27 11.16 -3.80
N PHE A 407 -18.98 11.33 -3.45
CA PHE A 407 -18.45 12.50 -2.74
C PHE A 407 -17.49 13.32 -3.62
N PRO A 408 -17.98 14.04 -4.65
CA PRO A 408 -17.12 14.67 -5.65
C PRO A 408 -16.19 15.76 -5.11
N GLY A 409 -16.53 16.40 -3.98
CA GLY A 409 -15.71 17.42 -3.30
C GLY A 409 -14.74 16.87 -2.25
N LYS A 410 -14.74 15.56 -1.98
CA LYS A 410 -13.82 14.93 -1.02
C LYS A 410 -12.67 14.25 -1.78
N ASN A 411 -11.45 14.40 -1.23
CA ASN A 411 -10.22 13.89 -1.84
C ASN A 411 -9.54 12.81 -1.01
N PHE A 412 -9.87 12.68 0.28
CA PHE A 412 -9.33 11.65 1.16
C PHE A 412 -10.42 10.69 1.65
N CYS A 413 -10.07 9.41 1.68
CA CYS A 413 -10.79 8.35 2.37
C CYS A 413 -9.95 7.91 3.57
N LEU A 414 -10.57 7.83 4.74
CA LEU A 414 -9.96 7.40 5.99
C LEU A 414 -10.51 6.03 6.40
N ILE A 415 -9.68 5.22 7.05
CA ILE A 415 -10.13 4.02 7.76
C ILE A 415 -9.30 3.84 9.02
N SER A 416 -9.97 3.55 10.14
CA SER A 416 -9.36 3.30 11.44
C SER A 416 -9.49 1.82 11.78
N VAL A 417 -8.39 1.12 12.05
CA VAL A 417 -8.40 -0.30 12.42
C VAL A 417 -7.68 -0.53 13.75
N PRO A 418 -8.16 -1.44 14.63
CA PRO A 418 -7.43 -1.80 15.85
C PRO A 418 -6.02 -2.34 15.55
N HIS A 419 -5.02 -2.02 16.37
CA HIS A 419 -3.61 -2.38 16.14
C HIS A 419 -3.31 -3.88 15.92
N LEU A 420 -4.18 -4.77 16.41
CA LEU A 420 -4.03 -6.23 16.28
C LEU A 420 -4.66 -6.80 14.99
N THR A 421 -5.29 -5.95 14.18
CA THR A 421 -5.96 -6.36 12.93
C THR A 421 -4.91 -6.62 11.83
N PRO A 422 -4.91 -7.78 11.16
CA PRO A 422 -4.01 -8.02 10.03
C PRO A 422 -4.36 -7.15 8.82
N GLU A 423 -3.35 -6.77 8.01
CA GLU A 423 -3.55 -5.94 6.82
C GLU A 423 -4.22 -6.73 5.67
N PHE A 424 -5.53 -6.53 5.48
CA PHE A 424 -6.33 -7.05 4.37
C PHE A 424 -6.06 -6.29 3.06
N VAL A 425 -6.41 -6.88 1.91
CA VAL A 425 -5.93 -6.39 0.59
C VAL A 425 -6.31 -4.93 0.30
N LEU A 426 -7.47 -4.44 0.77
CA LEU A 426 -7.83 -3.03 0.60
C LEU A 426 -6.85 -2.10 1.32
N ILE A 427 -6.52 -2.38 2.58
CA ILE A 427 -5.73 -1.48 3.44
C ILE A 427 -4.28 -1.37 2.98
N GLN A 428 -3.75 -2.40 2.30
CA GLN A 428 -2.42 -2.39 1.68
C GLN A 428 -2.27 -1.28 0.60
N ASN A 429 -3.38 -0.74 0.10
CA ASN A 429 -3.37 0.39 -0.85
C ASN A 429 -3.30 1.76 -0.16
N PHE A 430 -3.58 1.81 1.15
CA PHE A 430 -3.66 3.03 1.97
C PHE A 430 -2.29 3.35 2.59
N VAL A 431 -2.10 4.61 2.99
CA VAL A 431 -0.94 5.07 3.75
C VAL A 431 -1.28 5.04 5.24
N LYS A 432 -0.59 4.21 6.02
CA LYS A 432 -0.60 4.31 7.48
C LYS A 432 -0.02 5.66 7.93
N VAL A 433 -0.78 6.38 8.74
CA VAL A 433 -0.40 7.68 9.31
C VAL A 433 0.44 7.46 10.56
N VAL A 434 1.39 8.35 10.82
CA VAL A 434 2.24 8.27 12.02
C VAL A 434 1.47 8.87 13.21
N PRO A 435 1.21 8.11 14.30
CA PRO A 435 0.66 8.67 15.52
C PRO A 435 1.73 9.50 16.24
N PHE A 436 1.30 10.51 17.01
CA PHE A 436 2.19 11.22 17.92
C PHE A 436 2.57 10.33 19.12
N ASN A 437 3.71 10.63 19.75
CA ASN A 437 4.22 9.87 20.91
C ASN A 437 3.30 9.87 22.14
N ASN A 438 2.32 10.78 22.18
CA ASN A 438 1.31 10.92 23.22
C ASN A 438 -0.08 10.43 22.78
N CYS A 439 -0.20 9.77 21.63
CA CYS A 439 -1.46 9.16 21.19
C CYS A 439 -1.85 8.02 22.14
N THR A 440 -3.11 8.05 22.60
CA THR A 440 -3.71 7.05 23.49
C THR A 440 -4.76 6.16 22.79
N LEU A 441 -4.91 6.29 21.47
CA LEU A 441 -5.84 5.47 20.69
C LEU A 441 -5.19 4.12 20.34
N ASP A 442 -5.87 3.02 20.66
CA ASP A 442 -5.45 1.65 20.30
C ASP A 442 -5.71 1.29 18.81
N HIS A 443 -5.79 2.31 17.95
CA HIS A 443 -6.18 2.21 16.54
C HIS A 443 -5.17 2.88 15.62
N ASP A 444 -4.87 2.22 14.50
CA ASP A 444 -4.10 2.76 13.40
C ASP A 444 -5.01 3.48 12.40
N LEU A 445 -4.60 4.69 12.01
CA LEU A 445 -5.23 5.48 10.96
C LEU A 445 -4.56 5.21 9.60
N TYR A 446 -5.37 4.89 8.60
CA TYR A 446 -4.95 4.69 7.22
C TYR A 446 -5.67 5.67 6.28
N VAL A 447 -4.94 6.23 5.31
CA VAL A 447 -5.41 7.26 4.38
C VAL A 447 -5.26 6.81 2.94
N PHE A 448 -6.31 6.98 2.13
CA PHE A 448 -6.24 6.85 0.67
C PHE A 448 -6.69 8.14 -0.01
N HIS A 449 -5.87 8.67 -0.91
CA HIS A 449 -6.18 9.88 -1.66
C HIS A 449 -6.72 9.55 -3.05
N ARG A 450 -7.69 10.31 -3.54
CA ARG A 450 -8.40 10.10 -4.82
C ARG A 450 -7.48 9.91 -6.02
N ALA A 451 -6.35 10.63 -6.08
CA ALA A 451 -5.39 10.48 -7.18
C ALA A 451 -4.65 9.12 -7.17
N GLY A 452 -4.68 8.36 -6.07
CA GLY A 452 -4.22 6.97 -6.04
C GLY A 452 -5.00 6.03 -6.97
N LEU A 453 -6.20 6.41 -7.42
CA LEU A 453 -6.94 5.66 -8.45
C LEU A 453 -6.34 5.78 -9.86
N LEU A 454 -5.37 6.68 -10.07
CA LEU A 454 -4.74 6.87 -11.38
C LEU A 454 -3.84 5.67 -11.69
N ARG A 455 -4.27 4.85 -12.66
CA ARG A 455 -3.53 3.67 -13.18
C ARG A 455 -2.49 4.01 -14.26
N SER A 456 -2.23 5.30 -14.47
CA SER A 456 -1.37 5.83 -15.53
C SER A 456 0.02 6.25 -15.04
N ILE A 457 0.53 5.59 -13.99
CA ILE A 457 1.90 5.80 -13.52
C ILE A 457 2.88 5.25 -14.55
N THR A 458 3.84 6.08 -14.94
CA THR A 458 4.91 5.71 -15.87
C THR A 458 6.26 5.92 -15.20
N ILE A 459 7.15 4.94 -15.33
CA ILE A 459 8.52 5.03 -14.81
C ILE A 459 9.47 5.04 -15.99
N ARG A 460 10.46 5.93 -15.92
CA ARG A 460 11.45 6.15 -16.98
C ARG A 460 12.74 6.72 -16.42
N LEU A 461 13.80 6.70 -17.23
CA LEU A 461 15.00 7.47 -16.93
C LEU A 461 14.68 8.97 -16.86
N ALA A 462 15.37 9.66 -15.96
CA ALA A 462 15.27 11.10 -15.78
C ALA A 462 15.79 11.86 -17.01
N LYS A 463 15.24 13.04 -17.23
CA LYS A 463 15.63 14.01 -18.26
C LYS A 463 15.91 15.34 -17.57
N PHE A 464 16.72 16.18 -18.21
CA PHE A 464 17.03 17.54 -17.74
C PHE A 464 15.79 18.37 -17.36
N LEU A 465 14.68 18.21 -18.09
CA LEU A 465 13.41 18.91 -17.84
C LEU A 465 12.72 18.49 -16.53
N ASP A 466 13.00 17.30 -16.00
CA ASP A 466 12.34 16.79 -14.79
C ASP A 466 12.86 17.47 -13.51
N THR A 467 13.99 18.17 -13.59
CA THR A 467 14.70 18.79 -12.44
C THR A 467 13.79 19.65 -11.56
N ALA A 468 12.97 20.52 -12.16
CA ALA A 468 12.03 21.37 -11.42
C ALA A 468 10.88 20.57 -10.76
N GLY A 469 10.48 19.44 -11.35
CA GLY A 469 9.50 18.53 -10.76
C GLY A 469 10.06 17.77 -9.56
N VAL A 470 11.31 17.30 -9.67
CA VAL A 470 12.05 16.65 -8.57
C VAL A 470 12.30 17.64 -7.43
N GLU A 471 12.74 18.87 -7.72
CA GLU A 471 12.95 19.92 -6.72
C GLU A 471 11.68 20.16 -5.90
N LYS A 472 10.51 20.31 -6.56
CA LYS A 472 9.22 20.45 -5.88
C LYS A 472 8.91 19.26 -4.97
N LEU A 473 9.07 18.02 -5.47
CA LEU A 473 8.80 16.78 -4.73
C LEU A 473 9.70 16.64 -3.48
N VAL A 474 10.97 17.03 -3.61
CA VAL A 474 12.02 16.73 -2.63
C VAL A 474 12.27 17.89 -1.66
N SER A 475 11.80 19.10 -1.96
CA SER A 475 11.99 20.35 -1.18
C SER A 475 11.69 20.25 0.33
N THR A 476 10.78 19.37 0.75
CA THR A 476 10.41 19.15 2.15
C THR A 476 11.30 18.15 2.90
N LEU A 477 12.21 17.46 2.20
CA LEU A 477 13.05 16.40 2.75
C LEU A 477 14.40 16.93 3.25
N LEU A 478 14.88 16.38 4.38
CA LEU A 478 16.15 16.76 5.02
C LEU A 478 17.40 16.53 4.15
N LEU A 479 17.37 15.54 3.26
CA LEU A 479 18.47 15.17 2.37
C LEU A 479 18.26 15.67 0.92
N SER A 480 17.45 16.71 0.75
CA SER A 480 17.03 17.23 -0.55
C SER A 480 18.19 17.69 -1.44
N THR A 481 19.18 18.37 -0.85
CA THR A 481 20.38 18.83 -1.55
C THR A 481 21.12 17.68 -2.23
N LYS A 482 21.42 16.61 -1.50
CA LYS A 482 22.15 15.44 -2.05
C LYS A 482 21.43 14.78 -3.23
N ILE A 483 20.10 14.71 -3.18
CA ILE A 483 19.30 14.14 -4.28
C ILE A 483 19.36 15.02 -5.53
N LEU A 484 19.39 16.35 -5.36
CA LEU A 484 19.52 17.30 -6.45
C LEU A 484 20.95 17.34 -7.00
N ASP A 485 21.96 17.24 -6.15
CA ASP A 485 23.38 17.13 -6.53
C ASP A 485 23.63 15.87 -7.38
N ASP A 486 23.11 14.71 -6.94
CA ASP A 486 23.17 13.45 -7.68
C ASP A 486 22.43 13.53 -9.03
N LEU A 487 21.26 14.20 -9.07
CA LEU A 487 20.53 14.44 -10.32
C LEU A 487 21.29 15.37 -11.27
N ALA A 488 21.97 16.41 -10.75
CA ALA A 488 22.80 17.29 -11.56
C ALA A 488 23.99 16.54 -12.17
N GLN A 489 24.71 15.73 -11.37
CA GLN A 489 25.80 14.86 -11.86
C GLN A 489 25.32 13.87 -12.94
N TYR A 490 24.13 13.29 -12.76
CA TYR A 490 23.53 12.43 -13.78
C TYR A 490 23.27 13.17 -15.10
N ASN A 491 22.69 14.38 -15.02
CA ASN A 491 22.41 15.21 -16.20
C ASN A 491 23.69 15.71 -16.91
N GLU A 492 24.78 15.94 -16.19
CA GLU A 492 26.06 16.42 -16.76
C GLU A 492 26.91 15.28 -17.36
N ALA A 493 27.10 14.18 -16.62
CA ALA A 493 28.09 13.15 -16.95
C ALA A 493 27.54 11.71 -16.99
N GLY A 494 26.37 11.45 -16.37
CA GLY A 494 25.80 10.10 -16.24
C GLY A 494 26.66 9.13 -15.41
N ARG A 495 27.66 9.64 -14.68
CA ARG A 495 28.65 8.90 -13.89
C ARG A 495 29.14 9.74 -12.72
N ASP A 496 29.63 9.05 -11.69
CA ASP A 496 30.39 9.66 -10.60
C ASP A 496 31.74 10.24 -11.06
N PRO A 497 32.33 11.17 -10.28
CA PRO A 497 33.75 11.52 -10.39
C PRO A 497 34.68 10.30 -10.34
N ASP A 498 34.30 9.26 -9.60
CA ASP A 498 35.02 7.99 -9.47
C ASP A 498 34.82 7.05 -10.69
N GLY A 499 34.01 7.45 -11.67
CA GLY A 499 33.73 6.71 -12.91
C GLY A 499 32.62 5.67 -12.82
N THR A 500 32.05 5.45 -11.63
CA THR A 500 30.90 4.57 -11.36
C THR A 500 29.68 5.02 -12.17
N ALA A 501 28.97 4.07 -12.79
CA ALA A 501 27.77 4.37 -13.57
C ALA A 501 26.61 4.78 -12.64
N LEU A 502 25.97 5.91 -12.98
CA LEU A 502 24.85 6.49 -12.26
C LEU A 502 23.59 6.42 -13.12
N GLN A 503 22.48 5.97 -12.54
CA GLN A 503 21.18 5.88 -13.20
C GLN A 503 20.13 6.55 -12.31
N VAL A 504 19.40 7.52 -12.86
CA VAL A 504 18.30 8.19 -12.16
C VAL A 504 16.99 7.89 -12.88
N PHE A 505 16.00 7.46 -12.11
CA PHE A 505 14.66 7.12 -12.57
C PHE A 505 13.65 8.07 -11.94
N VAL A 506 12.65 8.46 -12.72
CA VAL A 506 11.52 9.26 -12.25
C VAL A 506 10.20 8.51 -12.47
N ALA A 507 9.28 8.66 -11.54
CA ALA A 507 7.89 8.23 -11.67
C ALA A 507 7.02 9.44 -12.00
N GLU A 508 6.24 9.33 -13.06
CA GLU A 508 5.43 10.39 -13.64
C GLU A 508 3.96 9.97 -13.71
N VAL A 509 3.06 10.82 -13.20
CA VAL A 509 1.60 10.65 -13.21
C VAL A 509 0.98 11.97 -13.65
N ALA A 510 0.17 11.96 -14.71
CA ALA A 510 -0.53 13.15 -15.24
C ALA A 510 0.41 14.37 -15.43
N ASP A 511 1.52 14.13 -16.13
CA ASP A 511 2.59 15.11 -16.43
C ASP A 511 3.26 15.73 -15.18
N GLN A 512 3.12 15.11 -14.00
CA GLN A 512 3.79 15.51 -12.76
C GLN A 512 4.75 14.43 -12.27
N ILE A 513 5.95 14.83 -11.85
CA ILE A 513 6.91 13.95 -11.21
C ILE A 513 6.46 13.69 -9.76
N VAL A 514 6.17 12.42 -9.47
CA VAL A 514 5.67 11.96 -8.16
C VAL A 514 6.67 11.11 -7.40
N GLY A 515 7.75 10.65 -8.05
CA GLY A 515 8.81 9.87 -7.43
C GLY A 515 10.16 10.01 -8.14
N ILE A 516 11.24 9.75 -7.40
CA ILE A 516 12.62 9.68 -7.88
C ILE A 516 13.36 8.52 -7.21
N ALA A 517 14.19 7.82 -7.98
CA ALA A 517 15.14 6.84 -7.48
C ALA A 517 16.52 7.05 -8.12
N VAL A 518 17.58 6.94 -7.32
CA VAL A 518 18.98 7.08 -7.74
C VAL A 518 19.72 5.79 -7.46
N ILE A 519 20.29 5.19 -8.49
CA ILE A 519 21.04 3.93 -8.42
C ILE A 519 22.45 4.08 -8.95
N ARG A 520 23.38 3.42 -8.27
CA ARG A 520 24.79 3.27 -8.67
C ARG A 520 25.09 1.80 -8.93
N LYS A 521 26.09 1.52 -9.77
CA LYS A 521 26.62 0.14 -9.88
C LYS A 521 27.26 -0.23 -8.54
N GLU A 522 26.88 -1.37 -7.96
CA GLU A 522 27.53 -1.88 -6.76
C GLU A 522 28.89 -2.48 -7.15
N MET A 523 29.94 -2.06 -6.45
CA MET A 523 31.33 -2.42 -6.74
C MET A 523 31.89 -3.39 -5.70
N ASP A 524 31.41 -3.33 -4.45
CA ASP A 524 31.93 -4.10 -3.31
C ASP A 524 31.10 -5.37 -3.04
N ILE A 525 30.66 -6.06 -4.11
CA ILE A 525 29.74 -7.20 -4.00
C ILE A 525 30.35 -8.39 -3.24
N GLU A 526 31.67 -8.61 -3.34
CA GLU A 526 32.39 -9.62 -2.55
C GLU A 526 32.43 -9.28 -1.06
N TYR A 527 32.48 -7.99 -0.70
CA TYR A 527 32.37 -7.55 0.70
C TYR A 527 30.98 -7.86 1.24
N ILE A 528 29.93 -7.51 0.48
CA ILE A 528 28.54 -7.83 0.85
C ILE A 528 28.36 -9.34 1.04
N ARG A 529 28.79 -10.17 0.08
CA ARG A 529 28.65 -11.64 0.16
C ARG A 529 29.42 -12.26 1.34
N SER A 530 30.49 -11.63 1.83
CA SER A 530 31.29 -12.16 2.94
C SER A 530 30.83 -11.70 4.33
N HIS A 531 29.98 -10.67 4.41
CA HIS A 531 29.50 -10.10 5.68
C HIS A 531 27.98 -10.28 5.89
N TYR A 532 27.22 -10.60 4.84
CA TYR A 532 25.78 -10.82 4.89
C TYR A 532 25.42 -12.14 4.20
N ASN A 533 24.43 -12.86 4.75
CA ASN A 533 23.92 -14.12 4.18
C ASN A 533 23.05 -13.88 2.93
N ILE A 534 23.60 -13.27 1.87
CA ILE A 534 22.82 -13.02 0.65
C ILE A 534 22.38 -14.32 -0.06
N GLU A 535 23.12 -15.43 0.14
CA GLU A 535 22.81 -16.73 -0.46
C GLU A 535 21.58 -17.42 0.16
N ASP A 536 21.07 -16.92 1.30
CA ASP A 536 19.79 -17.35 1.88
C ASP A 536 18.57 -16.75 1.12
N PHE A 537 18.79 -15.69 0.33
CA PHE A 537 17.75 -14.94 -0.40
C PHE A 537 17.88 -15.06 -1.93
N ILE A 538 19.11 -15.16 -2.46
CA ILE A 538 19.38 -15.29 -3.90
C ILE A 538 20.36 -16.40 -4.24
N TYR A 539 20.14 -17.08 -5.36
CA TYR A 539 21.15 -17.90 -6.01
C TYR A 539 22.19 -17.03 -6.70
N PHE A 540 23.10 -16.44 -5.93
CA PHE A 540 24.17 -15.51 -6.37
C PHE A 540 24.84 -15.89 -7.70
N SER A 541 25.08 -17.19 -7.95
CA SER A 541 25.63 -17.72 -9.21
C SER A 541 24.79 -17.47 -10.49
N HIS A 542 23.57 -16.96 -10.36
CA HIS A 542 22.64 -16.61 -11.43
C HIS A 542 22.50 -15.09 -11.64
N HIS A 543 23.30 -14.29 -10.93
CA HIS A 543 23.34 -12.84 -11.04
C HIS A 543 24.73 -12.42 -11.52
N GLN A 544 24.79 -11.60 -12.57
CA GLN A 544 26.06 -11.05 -13.06
C GLN A 544 26.43 -9.81 -12.24
N GLN A 545 27.73 -9.52 -12.10
CA GLN A 545 28.24 -8.34 -11.39
C GLN A 545 27.61 -7.00 -11.88
N GLU A 546 27.15 -6.95 -13.14
CA GLU A 546 26.49 -5.78 -13.71
C GLU A 546 25.02 -5.62 -13.30
N GLU A 547 24.35 -6.71 -12.92
CA GLU A 547 22.95 -6.73 -12.49
C GLU A 547 22.75 -6.30 -11.04
N HIS A 548 23.83 -6.24 -10.25
CA HIS A 548 23.80 -5.70 -8.90
C HIS A 548 23.78 -4.16 -8.96
N GLY A 549 22.86 -3.55 -8.22
CA GLY A 549 22.73 -2.10 -8.08
C GLY A 549 22.65 -1.70 -6.62
N ARG A 550 23.19 -0.54 -6.28
CA ARG A 550 23.02 0.11 -4.99
C ARG A 550 21.95 1.17 -5.12
N LEU A 551 20.93 1.11 -4.27
CA LEU A 551 19.92 2.15 -4.15
C LEU A 551 20.46 3.24 -3.21
N ASN A 552 20.75 4.42 -3.75
CA ASN A 552 21.30 5.55 -2.99
C ASN A 552 20.18 6.42 -2.41
N HIS A 553 19.21 6.76 -3.26
CA HIS A 553 18.07 7.60 -2.91
C HIS A 553 16.79 7.00 -3.48
N PHE A 554 15.72 7.06 -2.70
CA PHE A 554 14.37 6.70 -3.11
C PHE A 554 13.40 7.65 -2.41
N ALA A 555 12.58 8.35 -3.19
CA ALA A 555 11.51 9.20 -2.68
C ALA A 555 10.28 9.04 -3.57
N LEU A 556 9.11 8.90 -2.94
CA LEU A 556 7.83 8.76 -3.62
C LEU A 556 6.77 9.52 -2.82
N ASN A 557 5.92 10.28 -3.51
CA ASN A 557 4.81 10.97 -2.89
C ASN A 557 3.88 9.95 -2.19
N PRO A 558 3.54 10.12 -0.90
CA PRO A 558 2.74 9.17 -0.13
C PRO A 558 1.44 8.73 -0.82
N ILE A 559 0.79 9.62 -1.59
CA ILE A 559 -0.43 9.33 -2.38
C ILE A 559 -0.28 8.08 -3.27
N PHE A 560 0.94 7.82 -3.77
CA PHE A 560 1.26 6.73 -4.69
C PHE A 560 2.04 5.60 -4.03
N ARG A 561 2.06 5.52 -2.68
CA ARG A 561 2.85 4.53 -1.91
C ARG A 561 2.58 3.08 -2.33
N HIS A 562 1.36 2.73 -2.71
CA HIS A 562 1.02 1.38 -3.20
C HIS A 562 1.81 0.99 -4.46
N TYR A 563 2.18 1.96 -5.32
CA TYR A 563 3.05 1.70 -6.47
C TYR A 563 4.54 1.54 -6.13
N THR A 564 4.96 1.55 -4.84
CA THR A 564 6.37 1.34 -4.46
C THR A 564 6.93 0.03 -5.03
N LYS A 565 6.18 -1.08 -4.92
CA LYS A 565 6.56 -2.38 -5.49
C LYS A 565 6.74 -2.30 -7.02
N PHE A 566 5.82 -1.61 -7.71
CA PHE A 566 5.90 -1.43 -9.17
C PHE A 566 7.08 -0.54 -9.59
N PHE A 567 7.33 0.56 -8.86
CA PHE A 567 8.46 1.46 -9.14
C PHE A 567 9.79 0.71 -9.03
N LEU A 568 9.98 -0.09 -7.98
CA LEU A 568 11.18 -0.91 -7.82
C LEU A 568 11.33 -1.98 -8.91
N LYS A 569 10.24 -2.63 -9.34
CA LYS A 569 10.26 -3.59 -10.47
C LYS A 569 10.61 -2.93 -11.80
N GLU A 570 10.04 -1.77 -12.11
CA GLU A 570 10.39 -1.02 -13.33
C GLU A 570 11.84 -0.52 -13.32
N ILE A 571 12.33 -0.10 -12.15
CA ILE A 571 13.74 0.27 -11.96
C ILE A 571 14.66 -0.93 -12.26
N LEU A 572 14.34 -2.13 -11.78
CA LEU A 572 15.06 -3.36 -12.11
C LEU A 572 15.06 -3.62 -13.63
N ARG A 573 13.87 -3.61 -14.24
CA ARG A 573 13.66 -3.88 -15.69
C ARG A 573 14.38 -2.87 -16.59
N LEU A 574 14.27 -1.57 -16.30
CA LEU A 574 14.88 -0.49 -17.09
C LEU A 574 16.38 -0.31 -16.81
N GLY A 575 16.82 -0.63 -15.58
CA GLY A 575 18.22 -0.56 -15.17
C GLY A 575 19.05 -1.78 -15.59
N TYR A 576 18.41 -2.83 -16.13
CA TYR A 576 18.99 -4.17 -16.31
C TYR A 576 19.62 -4.70 -15.02
N LYS A 577 18.91 -4.51 -13.90
CA LYS A 577 19.28 -4.96 -12.56
C LYS A 577 18.41 -6.11 -12.12
N SER A 578 18.93 -6.96 -11.25
CA SER A 578 18.20 -8.07 -10.63
C SER A 578 18.26 -8.07 -9.10
N CYS A 579 19.21 -7.34 -8.52
CA CYS A 579 19.35 -7.12 -7.07
C CYS A 579 19.59 -5.64 -6.78
N LEU A 580 18.82 -5.08 -5.85
CA LEU A 580 19.09 -3.76 -5.28
C LEU A 580 19.49 -3.87 -3.81
N TYR A 581 20.60 -3.23 -3.45
CA TYR A 581 21.11 -3.14 -2.09
C TYR A 581 20.86 -1.75 -1.52
N TYR A 582 20.20 -1.67 -0.36
CA TYR A 582 20.00 -0.43 0.37
C TYR A 582 20.70 -0.49 1.74
N PRO A 583 21.80 0.27 1.96
CA PRO A 583 22.52 0.29 3.23
C PRO A 583 21.79 1.19 4.24
N VAL A 584 21.24 0.56 5.28
CA VAL A 584 20.67 1.24 6.44
C VAL A 584 21.78 1.46 7.47
N TYR A 585 22.19 2.71 7.60
CA TYR A 585 23.09 3.12 8.68
C TYR A 585 22.27 3.32 9.95
N PRO A 586 22.66 2.71 11.09
CA PRO A 586 21.96 2.93 12.36
C PRO A 586 22.07 4.40 12.73
N GLN A 587 20.91 5.05 12.95
CA GLN A 587 20.88 6.47 13.30
C GLN A 587 21.58 6.69 14.64
N THR A 588 22.73 7.39 14.63
CA THR A 588 23.34 7.93 15.84
C THR A 588 22.39 8.95 16.44
N ARG A 589 21.60 8.54 17.44
CA ARG A 589 20.87 9.46 18.31
C ARG A 589 21.89 10.29 19.09
N GLU A 590 22.14 11.51 18.65
CA GLU A 590 22.80 12.55 19.45
C GLU A 590 21.87 12.97 20.60
N GLY A 591 21.78 12.12 21.63
CA GLY A 591 20.82 12.29 22.71
C GLY A 591 20.92 11.21 23.79
N LYS A 592 21.81 11.44 24.77
CA LYS A 592 21.91 10.80 26.10
C LYS A 592 21.55 9.30 26.20
N VAL A 593 22.59 8.48 26.34
CA VAL A 593 22.49 7.07 26.76
C VAL A 593 21.76 6.90 28.11
N ARG A 594 20.57 6.29 28.07
CA ARG A 594 20.02 5.36 29.08
C ARG A 594 19.13 4.36 28.32
N GLY A 595 19.29 3.05 28.42
CA GLY A 595 20.31 2.28 29.13
C GLY A 595 19.85 0.83 29.31
N TRP A 596 19.85 0.04 28.24
CA TRP A 596 19.60 -1.41 28.31
C TRP A 596 20.91 -2.17 28.14
N HIS A 597 21.24 -2.99 29.13
CA HIS A 597 22.41 -3.86 29.11
C HIS A 597 22.06 -5.22 28.51
N MET A 598 22.63 -5.53 27.37
CA MET A 598 23.27 -6.83 27.17
C MET A 598 24.43 -6.66 26.18
N GLY A 599 25.66 -6.96 26.63
CA GLY A 599 26.84 -6.96 25.76
C GLY A 599 26.76 -8.10 24.74
N VAL A 600 27.48 -8.07 23.62
CA VAL A 600 28.95 -8.02 23.56
C VAL A 600 29.44 -7.45 22.22
N HIS A 601 30.53 -6.67 22.29
CA HIS A 601 31.38 -6.13 21.21
C HIS A 601 30.75 -5.20 20.15
N GLY A 602 31.43 -4.07 19.94
CA GLY A 602 31.02 -3.04 19.00
C GLY A 602 31.35 -3.40 17.55
N GLY A 603 30.30 -3.60 16.76
CA GLY A 603 30.29 -3.33 15.33
C GLY A 603 29.16 -2.34 15.06
N ILE A 604 29.37 -1.38 14.16
CA ILE A 604 28.25 -0.62 13.58
C ILE A 604 27.56 -1.58 12.63
N LEU A 605 26.55 -2.30 13.12
CA LEU A 605 25.64 -3.09 12.30
C LEU A 605 24.92 -2.14 11.35
N CYS A 606 25.40 -2.06 10.12
CA CYS A 606 24.59 -1.59 9.01
C CYS A 606 23.64 -2.73 8.67
N GLU A 607 22.34 -2.45 8.62
CA GLU A 607 21.39 -3.40 8.06
C GLU A 607 21.40 -3.22 6.54
N LEU A 608 21.33 -4.31 5.78
CA LEU A 608 21.35 -4.27 4.33
C LEU A 608 20.04 -4.88 3.82
N HIS A 609 19.15 -4.04 3.30
CA HIS A 609 17.97 -4.57 2.62
C HIS A 609 18.35 -4.94 1.19
N LEU A 610 18.14 -6.22 0.87
CA LEU A 610 18.16 -6.76 -0.48
C LEU A 610 16.74 -6.73 -1.04
N ILE A 611 16.56 -6.17 -2.23
CA ILE A 611 15.30 -6.19 -2.97
C ILE A 611 15.55 -6.97 -4.26
N CYS A 612 14.82 -8.06 -4.43
CA CYS A 612 14.90 -8.98 -5.57
C CYS A 612 13.53 -9.13 -6.27
N SER A 613 13.56 -9.64 -7.50
CA SER A 613 12.36 -9.83 -8.32
C SER A 613 11.32 -10.74 -7.64
N ASP A 614 11.76 -11.82 -6.98
CA ASP A 614 10.88 -12.78 -6.31
C ASP A 614 10.31 -12.26 -4.97
N ASP A 615 11.10 -11.59 -4.12
CA ASP A 615 10.67 -11.11 -2.79
C ASP A 615 9.62 -9.97 -2.81
N SER A 616 9.23 -9.50 -4.00
CA SER A 616 8.44 -8.28 -4.19
C SER A 616 6.99 -8.52 -4.61
N LEU A 617 6.38 -9.64 -4.18
CA LEU A 617 4.94 -9.90 -4.22
C LEU A 617 4.41 -10.18 -2.82
#